data_AF-A0A1G0Z3V7-F1
#
_entry.id   AF-A0A1G0Z3V7-F1
#
_cell.length_a   1.000
_cell.length_b   1.000
_cell.length_c   1.000
_cell.angle_alpha   90.00
_cell.angle_beta   90.00
_cell.angle_gamma   90.00
#
_symmetry.space_group_name_H-M   'P 1'
#
loop_
_entity.id
_entity.type
_entity.pdbx_description
1 polymer ?
#
loop_
_entity_poly.entity_id
_entity_poly.type
_entity_poly.pdbx_seq_one_letter_code
_entity_poly.pdbx_strand_id
1 'polypeptide(L)'
;MNRFSFAFFILFLCGAAFVHGGNLGTFREVDKVSDPRYLKRSDSAWDGKCRLVGTVKNAPEKYEIQFFKKGSEKLFYAQAFDGRMTVYESYWLPAGNYVIVIKAEGFTAFKIIKGVDLKASTDCVLDITFGTTVYQEKN
;
A
#
# COMPACT_ATOMS: atom_id res chain seq x y z
N MET A 1 -36.01 -65.50 -21.40
CA MET A 1 -35.04 -65.47 -20.28
C MET A 1 -34.92 -64.04 -19.78
N ASN A 2 -35.26 -63.84 -18.50
CA ASN A 2 -34.87 -62.81 -17.51
C ASN A 2 -34.54 -61.38 -18.03
N ARG A 3 -35.38 -60.35 -17.83
CA ARG A 3 -35.65 -59.53 -16.61
C ARG A 3 -34.43 -58.79 -16.03
N PHE A 4 -34.71 -57.57 -15.53
CA PHE A 4 -33.88 -56.56 -14.83
C PHE A 4 -33.28 -55.49 -15.76
N SER A 5 -33.83 -54.28 -15.92
CA SER A 5 -34.16 -53.21 -14.95
C SER A 5 -32.95 -52.79 -14.12
N PHE A 6 -32.41 -51.57 -14.32
CA PHE A 6 -32.24 -50.58 -13.24
C PHE A 6 -31.57 -49.28 -13.71
N ALA A 7 -32.29 -48.17 -13.46
CA ALA A 7 -31.84 -46.87 -12.95
C ALA A 7 -30.80 -46.03 -13.73
N PHE A 8 -31.35 -45.06 -14.47
CA PHE A 8 -30.81 -43.71 -14.59
C PHE A 8 -30.51 -43.13 -13.20
N PHE A 9 -29.24 -42.91 -12.86
CA PHE A 9 -28.83 -42.12 -11.69
C PHE A 9 -28.32 -40.76 -12.19
N ILE A 10 -29.24 -39.83 -12.42
CA ILE A 10 -28.91 -38.41 -12.54
C ILE A 10 -28.65 -37.93 -11.11
N LEU A 11 -27.37 -37.82 -10.75
CA LEU A 11 -27.00 -37.19 -9.49
C LEU A 11 -27.17 -35.67 -9.64
N PHE A 12 -28.33 -35.21 -9.19
CA PHE A 12 -28.67 -33.80 -9.02
C PHE A 12 -27.86 -33.25 -7.83
N LEU A 13 -26.64 -32.76 -8.08
CA LEU A 13 -25.86 -31.99 -7.11
C LEU A 13 -26.43 -30.56 -7.04
N CYS A 14 -27.56 -30.43 -6.36
CA CYS A 14 -28.02 -29.17 -5.80
C CYS A 14 -27.43 -29.01 -4.39
N GLY A 15 -26.80 -27.86 -4.15
CA GLY A 15 -26.31 -27.43 -2.83
C GLY A 15 -24.78 -27.32 -2.80
N ALA A 16 -24.16 -26.18 -2.61
CA ALA A 16 -24.63 -24.86 -2.25
C ALA A 16 -23.77 -23.84 -2.99
N ALA A 17 -24.40 -22.93 -3.73
CA ALA A 17 -23.76 -21.66 -4.03
C ALA A 17 -23.63 -20.95 -2.68
N PHE A 18 -22.44 -21.04 -2.06
CA PHE A 18 -21.99 -19.99 -1.17
C PHE A 18 -21.87 -18.75 -2.05
N VAL A 19 -22.97 -18.02 -2.19
CA VAL A 19 -22.91 -16.58 -2.44
C VAL A 19 -22.25 -16.05 -1.17
N HIS A 20 -20.92 -15.98 -1.19
CA HIS A 20 -20.22 -15.01 -0.37
C HIS A 20 -20.81 -13.68 -0.79
N GLY A 21 -21.81 -13.22 -0.04
CA GLY A 21 -22.27 -11.85 -0.08
C GLY A 21 -21.05 -11.03 0.29
N GLY A 22 -20.30 -10.62 -0.73
CA GLY A 22 -19.21 -9.67 -0.59
C GLY A 22 -19.81 -8.48 0.12
N ASN A 23 -19.37 -8.26 1.35
CA ASN A 23 -19.62 -7.03 2.05
C ASN A 23 -19.16 -5.94 1.07
N LEU A 24 -20.09 -5.13 0.55
CA LEU A 24 -19.76 -4.04 -0.37
C LEU A 24 -18.66 -3.22 0.29
N GLY A 25 -17.43 -3.35 -0.23
CA GLY A 25 -16.25 -2.85 0.45
C GLY A 25 -16.30 -1.33 0.48
N THR A 26 -16.44 -0.74 1.66
CA THR A 26 -16.18 0.68 1.81
C THR A 26 -14.68 0.90 1.85
N PHE A 27 -14.15 1.78 1.00
CA PHE A 27 -12.74 2.12 1.01
C PHE A 27 -12.52 3.64 1.04
N ARG A 28 -11.32 4.04 1.47
CA ARG A 28 -10.83 5.42 1.42
C ARG A 28 -9.59 5.49 0.53
N GLU A 29 -9.23 6.68 0.08
CA GLU A 29 -8.05 6.89 -0.75
C GLU A 29 -7.06 7.84 -0.06
N VAL A 30 -5.82 7.87 -0.55
CA VAL A 30 -4.88 8.93 -0.19
C VAL A 30 -5.21 10.15 -1.05
N ASP A 31 -5.72 11.21 -0.44
CA ASP A 31 -6.16 12.43 -1.15
C ASP A 31 -5.01 13.15 -1.84
N LYS A 32 -3.87 13.26 -1.15
CA LYS A 32 -2.75 14.06 -1.64
C LYS A 32 -1.42 13.56 -1.12
N VAL A 33 -0.45 13.58 -2.02
CA VAL A 33 0.98 13.48 -1.68
C VAL A 33 1.68 14.72 -2.25
N SER A 34 2.54 15.35 -1.45
CA SER A 34 3.31 16.50 -1.91
C SER A 34 4.36 16.10 -2.94
N ASP A 35 4.83 17.07 -3.72
CA ASP A 35 6.05 16.87 -4.52
C ASP A 35 7.26 16.64 -3.58
N PRO A 36 8.24 15.81 -3.98
CA PRO A 36 9.45 15.58 -3.20
C PRO A 36 10.27 16.85 -3.00
N ARG A 37 10.68 17.12 -1.77
CA ARG A 37 11.63 18.19 -1.43
C ARG A 37 12.86 17.60 -0.77
N TYR A 38 14.04 18.18 -1.03
CA TYR A 38 15.30 17.61 -0.55
C TYR A 38 16.00 18.56 0.41
N LEU A 39 16.24 18.10 1.63
CA LEU A 39 17.06 18.83 2.60
C LEU A 39 18.44 18.19 2.64
N LYS A 40 19.46 18.95 2.28
CA LYS A 40 20.85 18.48 2.32
C LYS A 40 21.30 18.27 3.77
N ARG A 41 22.10 17.24 3.97
CA ARG A 41 22.74 16.88 5.22
C ARG A 41 24.24 16.79 4.98
N SER A 42 25.03 17.24 5.95
CA SER A 42 26.48 17.41 5.82
C SER A 42 27.30 16.48 6.70
N ASP A 43 26.67 15.82 7.69
CA ASP A 43 27.42 14.98 8.63
C ASP A 43 27.83 13.66 7.98
N SER A 44 29.00 13.14 8.36
CA SER A 44 29.55 11.90 7.79
C SER A 44 28.64 10.68 7.93
N ALA A 45 27.73 10.68 8.92
CA ALA A 45 26.72 9.65 9.09
C ALA A 45 25.77 9.51 7.88
N TRP A 46 25.65 10.56 7.06
CA TRP A 46 24.80 10.65 5.87
C TRP A 46 25.48 10.25 4.57
N ASP A 47 26.76 9.90 4.60
CA ASP A 47 27.49 9.55 3.39
C ASP A 47 26.88 8.31 2.72
N GLY A 48 26.58 8.42 1.42
CA GLY A 48 25.89 7.40 0.62
C GLY A 48 24.45 7.06 1.04
N LYS A 49 23.92 7.69 2.10
CA LYS A 49 22.60 7.38 2.68
C LYS A 49 21.60 8.50 2.49
N CYS A 50 20.34 8.16 2.60
CA CYS A 50 19.21 9.07 2.60
C CYS A 50 18.09 8.50 3.47
N ARG A 51 17.05 9.29 3.72
CA ARG A 51 15.81 8.79 4.32
C ARG A 51 14.62 9.55 3.75
N LEU A 52 13.45 8.93 3.82
CA LEU A 52 12.18 9.57 3.54
C LEU A 52 11.60 10.08 4.86
N VAL A 53 11.27 11.36 4.91
CA VAL A 53 10.60 11.98 6.06
C VAL A 53 9.37 12.72 5.59
N GLY A 54 8.46 13.01 6.49
CA GLY A 54 7.28 13.79 6.13
C GLY A 54 6.30 13.93 7.26
N THR A 55 5.27 14.72 6.99
CA THR A 55 4.11 14.82 7.86
C THR A 55 2.94 14.02 7.29
N VAL A 56 2.09 13.51 8.18
CA VAL A 56 0.84 12.85 7.81
C VAL A 56 -0.34 13.63 8.37
N LYS A 57 -1.34 13.86 7.54
CA LYS A 57 -2.64 14.41 7.91
C LYS A 57 -3.73 13.36 7.75
N ASN A 58 -4.68 13.37 8.69
CA ASN A 58 -5.80 12.42 8.77
C ASN A 58 -5.34 10.96 8.79
N ALA A 59 -4.24 10.68 9.49
CA ALA A 59 -3.64 9.35 9.49
C ALA A 59 -4.67 8.28 9.92
N PRO A 60 -4.71 7.14 9.23
CA PRO A 60 -5.41 5.96 9.72
C PRO A 60 -4.70 5.41 10.96
N GLU A 61 -5.34 4.52 11.72
CA GLU A 61 -4.77 3.97 12.96
C GLU A 61 -3.37 3.37 12.73
N LYS A 62 -3.17 2.71 11.59
CA LYS A 62 -1.87 2.22 11.12
C LYS A 62 -1.75 2.41 9.63
N TYR A 63 -0.53 2.71 9.19
CA TYR A 63 -0.17 2.72 7.78
C TYR A 63 1.25 2.19 7.60
N GLU A 64 1.56 1.77 6.38
CA GLU A 64 2.85 1.24 5.99
C GLU A 64 3.34 1.97 4.75
N ILE A 65 4.62 2.34 4.75
CA ILE A 65 5.32 2.87 3.57
C ILE A 65 6.23 1.77 3.06
N GLN A 66 5.98 1.34 1.83
CA GLN A 66 6.73 0.32 1.12
C GLN A 66 7.59 0.97 0.03
N PHE A 67 8.82 0.47 -0.10
CA PHE A 67 9.82 0.93 -1.06
C PHE A 67 10.15 -0.18 -2.03
N PHE A 68 10.06 0.10 -3.31
CA PHE A 68 10.45 -0.78 -4.40
C PHE A 68 11.48 -0.05 -5.25
N LYS A 69 12.61 -0.67 -5.59
CA LYS A 69 13.56 -0.05 -6.53
C LYS A 69 12.89 0.08 -7.90
N LYS A 70 13.04 1.22 -8.59
CA LYS A 70 12.45 1.42 -9.92
C LYS A 70 12.91 0.31 -10.87
N GLY A 71 11.95 -0.31 -11.57
CA GLY A 71 12.20 -1.45 -12.45
C GLY A 71 12.22 -2.80 -11.73
N SER A 72 11.99 -2.85 -10.42
CA SER A 72 11.83 -4.09 -9.66
C SER A 72 10.43 -4.16 -9.03
N GLU A 73 9.81 -5.33 -9.10
CA GLU A 73 8.57 -5.64 -8.38
C GLU A 73 8.84 -6.19 -6.97
N LYS A 74 10.11 -6.48 -6.64
CA LYS A 74 10.49 -6.99 -5.34
C LYS A 74 10.48 -5.86 -4.32
N LEU A 75 9.76 -6.06 -3.23
CA LEU A 75 9.78 -5.18 -2.07
C LEU A 75 11.22 -5.07 -1.55
N PHE A 76 11.75 -3.85 -1.52
CA PHE A 76 13.07 -3.57 -0.98
C PHE A 76 13.01 -3.39 0.54
N TYR A 77 12.07 -2.55 0.99
CA TYR A 77 11.88 -2.23 2.40
C TYR A 77 10.43 -1.84 2.67
N ALA A 78 9.94 -2.10 3.87
CA ALA A 78 8.65 -1.63 4.34
C ALA A 78 8.78 -1.19 5.80
N GLN A 79 8.06 -0.14 6.16
CA GLN A 79 8.01 0.34 7.53
C GLN A 79 6.59 0.73 7.91
N ALA A 80 6.10 0.14 8.99
CA ALA A 80 4.82 0.44 9.59
C ALA A 80 4.93 1.61 10.57
N PHE A 81 3.88 2.41 10.63
CA PHE A 81 3.76 3.59 11.47
C PHE A 81 2.41 3.59 12.19
N ASP A 82 2.40 4.10 13.42
CA ASP A 82 1.17 4.36 14.18
C ASP A 82 0.55 5.69 13.75
N GLY A 83 -0.76 5.73 13.56
CA GLY A 83 -1.51 6.90 13.13
C GLY A 83 -1.46 8.09 14.09
N ARG A 84 -1.07 7.87 15.34
CA ARG A 84 -0.82 8.94 16.31
C ARG A 84 0.42 9.77 15.96
N MET A 85 1.32 9.24 15.13
CA MET A 85 2.50 9.96 14.68
C MET A 85 2.15 10.89 13.53
N THR A 86 2.29 12.20 13.77
CA THR A 86 2.09 13.22 12.73
C THR A 86 3.31 13.43 11.85
N VAL A 87 4.47 12.92 12.28
CA VAL A 87 5.74 12.94 11.56
C VAL A 87 6.23 11.52 11.43
N TYR A 88 6.67 11.14 10.24
CA TYR A 88 7.32 9.86 10.01
C TYR A 88 8.75 10.04 9.52
N GLU A 89 9.56 9.05 9.84
CA GLU A 89 10.94 8.94 9.40
C GLU A 89 11.20 7.48 9.01
N SER A 90 11.65 7.28 7.77
CA SER A 90 12.09 5.97 7.33
C SER A 90 13.44 5.61 7.94
N TYR A 91 13.75 4.31 7.98
CA TYR A 91 15.13 3.88 8.16
C TYR A 91 16.06 4.43 7.06
N TRP A 92 17.36 4.30 7.27
CA TRP A 92 18.38 4.64 6.29
C TRP A 92 18.20 3.83 5.00
N LEU A 93 18.09 4.53 3.89
CA LEU A 93 17.96 3.99 2.55
C LEU A 93 19.20 4.35 1.72
N PRO A 94 19.66 3.46 0.83
CA PRO A 94 20.64 3.84 -0.17
C PRO A 94 20.01 4.76 -1.20
N ALA A 95 20.80 5.70 -1.73
CA ALA A 95 20.36 6.58 -2.81
C ALA A 95 19.92 5.78 -4.05
N GLY A 96 18.94 6.31 -4.78
CA GLY A 96 18.42 5.70 -6.00
C GLY A 96 16.96 6.06 -6.26
N ASN A 97 16.41 5.52 -7.35
CA ASN A 97 15.03 5.78 -7.72
C ASN A 97 14.10 4.69 -7.20
N TYR A 98 13.04 5.09 -6.49
CA TYR A 98 12.10 4.19 -5.84
C TYR A 98 10.67 4.44 -6.27
N VAL A 99 9.91 3.37 -6.43
CA VAL A 99 8.45 3.42 -6.40
C VAL A 99 8.03 3.25 -4.94
N ILE A 100 7.31 4.23 -4.42
CA ILE A 100 6.84 4.25 -3.03
C ILE A 100 5.35 3.91 -3.02
N VAL A 101 4.95 2.96 -2.18
CA VAL A 101 3.54 2.56 -2.00
C VAL A 101 3.14 2.80 -0.55
N ILE A 102 2.04 3.49 -0.35
CA ILE A 102 1.45 3.75 0.96
C ILE A 102 0.24 2.82 1.12
N LYS A 103 0.23 2.02 2.17
CA LYS A 103 -0.86 1.09 2.50
C LYS A 103 -1.44 1.43 3.86
N ALA A 104 -2.75 1.31 4.00
CA ALA A 104 -3.43 1.42 5.28
C ALA A 104 -4.70 0.57 5.26
N GLU A 105 -5.10 0.08 6.43
CA GLU A 105 -6.34 -0.71 6.55
C GLU A 105 -7.56 0.17 6.26
N GLY A 106 -8.50 -0.33 5.46
CA GLY A 106 -9.66 0.44 5.00
C GLY A 106 -9.34 1.47 3.90
N PHE A 107 -8.11 1.50 3.39
CA PHE A 107 -7.70 2.33 2.26
C PHE A 107 -7.29 1.49 1.06
N THR A 108 -7.59 1.96 -0.14
CA THR A 108 -6.99 1.42 -1.37
C THR A 108 -5.49 1.70 -1.34
N ALA A 109 -4.68 0.70 -1.69
CA ALA A 109 -3.24 0.86 -1.74
C ALA A 109 -2.85 1.99 -2.70
N PHE A 110 -2.20 3.03 -2.18
CA PHE A 110 -1.82 4.19 -2.96
C PHE A 110 -0.39 4.06 -3.45
N LYS A 111 -0.19 4.11 -4.77
CA LYS A 111 1.13 4.00 -5.40
C LYS A 111 1.56 5.38 -5.90
N ILE A 112 2.73 5.84 -5.47
CA ILE A 112 3.38 7.03 -6.06
C ILE A 112 4.03 6.59 -7.37
N ILE A 113 3.25 6.68 -8.45
CA ILE A 113 3.55 6.05 -9.75
C ILE A 113 4.75 6.70 -10.46
N LYS A 114 5.02 8.00 -10.24
CA LYS A 114 6.11 8.71 -10.95
C LYS A 114 7.52 8.30 -10.52
N GLY A 115 7.64 7.56 -9.42
CA GLY A 115 8.92 7.26 -8.78
C GLY A 115 9.49 8.49 -8.07
N VAL A 116 10.23 8.25 -6.99
CA VAL A 116 10.89 9.25 -6.17
C VAL A 116 12.38 8.98 -6.21
N ASP A 117 13.15 9.98 -6.63
CA ASP A 117 14.61 9.91 -6.66
C ASP A 117 15.17 10.25 -5.29
N LEU A 118 15.55 9.26 -4.49
CA LEU A 118 16.16 9.50 -3.18
C LEU A 118 17.65 9.83 -3.37
N LYS A 119 18.03 11.07 -3.06
CA LYS A 119 19.39 11.59 -3.28
C LYS A 119 20.28 11.30 -2.09
N ALA A 120 21.53 10.92 -2.34
CA ALA A 120 22.52 10.73 -1.28
C ALA A 120 22.67 12.00 -0.43
N SER A 121 22.90 11.81 0.86
CA SER A 121 23.10 12.86 1.85
C SER A 121 21.93 13.84 1.93
N THR A 122 20.69 13.33 1.78
CA THR A 122 19.48 14.14 1.92
C THR A 122 18.39 13.46 2.73
N ASP A 123 17.58 14.30 3.37
CA ASP A 123 16.19 13.99 3.66
C ASP A 123 15.35 14.27 2.44
N CYS A 124 14.65 13.25 1.94
CA CYS A 124 13.56 13.43 1.00
C CYS A 124 12.27 13.66 1.80
N VAL A 125 11.79 14.89 1.81
CA VAL A 125 10.54 15.28 2.47
C VAL A 125 9.36 15.06 1.53
N LEU A 126 8.37 14.31 2.00
CA LEU A 126 7.15 13.99 1.27
C LEU A 126 5.97 13.99 2.24
N ASP A 127 5.05 14.93 2.10
CA ASP A 127 3.91 15.06 3.01
C ASP A 127 2.71 14.27 2.46
N ILE A 128 2.02 13.53 3.33
CA ILE A 128 0.90 12.64 2.96
C ILE A 128 -0.38 13.16 3.62
N THR A 129 -1.46 13.24 2.87
CA THR A 129 -2.80 13.50 3.39
C THR A 129 -3.72 12.35 2.99
N PHE A 130 -4.22 11.64 3.99
CA PHE A 130 -5.23 10.60 3.79
C PHE A 130 -6.62 11.22 3.64
N GLY A 131 -7.43 10.62 2.77
CA GLY A 131 -8.80 11.02 2.55
C GLY A 131 -9.74 10.61 3.66
N THR A 132 -10.72 11.47 3.90
CA THR A 132 -11.80 11.22 4.86
C THR A 132 -13.06 10.69 4.19
N THR A 133 -13.15 10.81 2.86
CA THR A 133 -14.30 10.36 2.09
C THR A 133 -14.32 8.84 2.00
N VAL A 134 -15.46 8.25 2.35
CA VAL A 134 -15.71 6.82 2.22
C VAL A 134 -16.42 6.57 0.89
N TYR A 135 -15.78 5.82 0.01
CA TYR A 135 -16.32 5.40 -1.27
C TYR A 135 -17.01 4.05 -1.12
N GLN A 136 -18.07 3.85 -1.89
CA GLN A 136 -18.71 2.56 -2.06
C GLN A 136 -18.39 2.02 -3.44
N GLU A 137 -17.90 0.79 -3.50
CA GLU A 137 -17.72 0.07 -4.75
C GLU A 137 -19.10 -0.15 -5.39
N LYS A 138 -19.37 0.52 -6.51
CA LYS A 138 -20.59 0.30 -7.30
C LYS A 138 -20.32 -0.81 -8.32
N ASN A 139 -21.16 -1.85 -8.28
CA ASN A 139 -21.27 -2.88 -9.32
C ASN A 139 -21.55 -2.27 -10.69
#